data_AF-A0A1Z7M6X8-F1
#
_entry.id   AF-A0A1Z7M6X8-F1
#
_cell.length_a   1.000
_cell.length_b   1.000
_cell.length_c   1.000
_cell.angle_alpha   90.00
_cell.angle_beta   90.00
_cell.angle_gamma   90.00
#
_symmetry.space_group_name_H-M   'P 1'
#
loop_
_entity.id
_entity.type
_entity.pdbx_description
1 polymer ?
#
loop_
_entity_poly.entity_id
_entity_poly.type
_entity_poly.pdbx_seq_one_letter_code
_entity_poly.pdbx_strand_id
1 'polypeptide(L)'
;MLKAKALCAVNGKLAPEIRPLMSVGGAPVPTADTHGNGLRDLIDGIQNIVIESVGSDEKIPEAVGQLAIKMMKNNDLIKDLLHELRQFYIRGQKDFRLSLAGKSDAEKKQIISLFQDMAGLVSNVRYFPAFQSLNGSLVVMPKAQMFLTGQYLELAVYQTIKGVLQKLSVKYKAEYEIYRNVRVADREGKLKNEFDIAFQFNGIWYIVECKSGKCFSDWSSFAELGVTYNIVPDHLLLVDAYISDSKAECIEYFCDYYVCNLSGITLQEKVTKMVMNDFAA
;
A
#
# COMPACT_ATOMS: atom_id res chain seq x y z
N MET A 1 -7.16 -11.42 10.38
CA MET A 1 -7.70 -10.05 10.63
C MET A 1 -6.54 -9.09 10.92
N LEU A 2 -5.88 -8.61 9.87
CA LEU A 2 -4.80 -7.62 9.98
C LEU A 2 -5.25 -6.31 9.33
N LYS A 3 -6.15 -5.60 10.00
CA LYS A 3 -6.22 -4.14 9.92
C LYS A 3 -6.03 -3.64 11.34
N ALA A 4 -4.78 -3.43 11.73
CA ALA A 4 -4.44 -2.83 13.00
C ALA A 4 -5.08 -1.42 13.04
N LYS A 5 -6.08 -1.26 13.91
CA LYS A 5 -6.53 0.05 14.35
C LYS A 5 -5.34 0.74 15.02
N ALA A 6 -4.75 1.71 14.34
CA ALA A 6 -3.85 2.66 14.98
C ALA A 6 -4.69 3.54 15.93
N LEU A 7 -4.94 3.06 17.15
CA LEU A 7 -5.49 3.84 18.24
C LEU A 7 -4.31 4.40 19.05
N CYS A 8 -3.93 5.63 18.79
CA CYS A 8 -3.24 6.43 19.81
C CYS A 8 -4.27 6.70 20.92
N ALA A 9 -4.23 5.91 21.98
CA ALA A 9 -5.00 6.16 23.19
C ALA A 9 -4.38 7.35 23.93
N VAL A 10 -5.14 8.44 24.04
CA VAL A 10 -4.95 9.43 25.10
C VAL A 10 -6.32 9.65 25.76
N ASN A 11 -6.40 9.15 26.99
CA ASN A 11 -7.40 9.39 28.03
C ASN A 11 -8.86 8.99 27.78
N GLY A 12 -9.33 8.12 28.67
CA GLY A 12 -10.67 7.54 28.69
C GLY A 12 -11.78 8.59 28.65
N LYS A 13 -12.57 8.52 27.58
CA LYS A 13 -14.01 8.73 27.52
C LYS A 13 -14.50 7.99 26.26
N LEU A 14 -15.69 7.41 26.35
CA LEU A 14 -16.30 6.52 25.35
C LEU A 14 -15.93 6.87 23.91
N ALA A 15 -15.50 5.87 23.14
CA ALA A 15 -15.30 5.99 21.70
C ALA A 15 -16.60 6.50 21.04
N PRO A 16 -16.56 7.56 20.22
CA PRO A 16 -17.74 7.97 19.48
C PRO A 16 -18.06 6.93 18.41
N GLU A 17 -19.30 6.42 18.43
CA GLU A 17 -19.86 5.63 17.35
C GLU A 17 -19.77 6.40 16.03
N ILE A 18 -19.02 5.89 15.06
CA ILE A 18 -19.09 6.36 13.68
C ILE A 18 -20.33 5.71 13.06
N ARG A 19 -21.44 6.46 13.03
CA ARG A 19 -22.67 6.03 12.36
C ARG A 19 -22.58 6.28 10.85
N PRO A 20 -22.81 5.28 10.00
CA PRO A 20 -23.05 5.50 8.58
C PRO A 20 -24.40 6.22 8.40
N LEU A 21 -24.43 7.29 7.61
CA LEU A 21 -25.67 7.91 7.15
C LEU A 21 -26.29 7.03 6.05
N MET A 22 -27.34 6.29 6.46
CA MET A 22 -28.44 5.70 5.70
C MET A 22 -28.24 5.25 4.23
N SER A 23 -28.54 3.95 4.07
CA SER A 23 -28.77 3.17 2.86
C SER A 23 -29.85 3.73 1.92
N VAL A 24 -29.63 3.62 0.61
CA VAL A 24 -30.69 3.50 -0.39
C VAL A 24 -30.45 2.19 -1.16
N GLY A 25 -31.45 1.31 -1.12
CA GLY A 25 -31.40 -0.03 -1.68
C GLY A 25 -31.48 -0.08 -3.21
N GLY A 26 -30.90 -1.14 -3.75
CA GLY A 26 -31.11 -1.62 -5.11
C GLY A 26 -31.03 -3.15 -5.10
N ALA A 27 -32.05 -3.80 -5.65
CA ALA A 27 -32.28 -5.25 -5.67
C ALA A 27 -31.25 -6.03 -6.53
N PRO A 28 -31.18 -7.37 -6.43
CA PRO A 28 -30.08 -8.17 -6.96
C PRO A 28 -30.21 -8.41 -8.47
N VAL A 29 -29.07 -8.45 -9.17
CA VAL A 29 -28.95 -8.82 -10.60
C VAL A 29 -28.14 -10.13 -10.68
N PRO A 30 -28.48 -11.07 -11.58
CA PRO A 30 -28.21 -12.50 -11.41
C PRO A 30 -26.76 -12.90 -11.69
N THR A 31 -26.37 -14.00 -11.06
CA THR A 31 -25.17 -14.80 -11.30
C THR A 31 -25.13 -15.32 -12.73
N ALA A 32 -24.09 -14.96 -13.48
CA ALA A 32 -23.72 -15.62 -14.72
C ALA A 32 -22.47 -16.47 -14.47
N ASP A 33 -22.66 -17.78 -14.48
CA ASP A 33 -21.59 -18.76 -14.63
C ASP A 33 -20.94 -18.59 -16.00
N THR A 34 -19.64 -18.38 -16.02
CA THR A 34 -18.81 -18.69 -17.19
C THR A 34 -17.58 -19.45 -16.74
N HIS A 35 -17.60 -20.75 -17.04
CA HIS A 35 -16.45 -21.63 -16.99
C HIS A 35 -15.27 -21.05 -17.78
N GLY A 36 -14.16 -20.85 -17.09
CA GLY A 36 -12.83 -20.65 -17.66
C GLY A 36 -11.84 -21.47 -16.85
N ASN A 37 -11.52 -22.67 -17.34
CA ASN A 37 -10.55 -23.59 -16.75
C ASN A 37 -9.13 -23.01 -16.84
N GLY A 38 -8.64 -22.39 -15.75
CA GLY A 38 -7.25 -21.92 -15.63
C GLY A 38 -6.80 -21.65 -14.19
N LEU A 39 -7.73 -21.43 -13.25
CA LEU A 39 -7.42 -21.19 -11.83
C LEU A 39 -7.15 -22.47 -11.01
N ARG A 40 -7.58 -23.65 -11.50
CA ARG A 40 -7.60 -24.89 -10.73
C ARG A 40 -6.28 -25.67 -10.72
N ASP A 41 -5.37 -25.38 -11.65
CA ASP A 41 -4.13 -26.15 -11.83
C ASP A 41 -2.88 -25.41 -11.32
N LEU A 42 -3.03 -24.25 -10.68
CA LEU A 42 -1.93 -23.35 -10.26
C LEU A 42 -1.71 -23.30 -8.73
N ILE A 43 -2.12 -24.36 -8.02
CA ILE A 43 -1.88 -24.57 -6.58
C ILE A 43 -1.03 -25.84 -6.41
N ASP A 44 0.05 -25.95 -7.17
CA ASP A 44 0.94 -27.10 -7.05
C ASP A 44 1.59 -27.12 -5.65
N GLY A 45 1.10 -28.06 -4.83
CA GLY A 45 1.77 -28.68 -3.68
C GLY A 45 2.04 -27.83 -2.43
N ILE A 46 2.57 -26.62 -2.56
CA ILE A 46 3.38 -26.01 -1.48
C ILE A 46 2.62 -24.92 -0.73
N GLN A 47 1.92 -23.99 -1.38
CA GLN A 47 1.25 -22.89 -0.67
C GLN A 47 -0.24 -23.18 -0.38
N ASN A 48 -0.72 -22.82 0.82
CA ASN A 48 -2.09 -23.00 1.31
C ASN A 48 -2.99 -21.79 0.99
N ILE A 49 -2.79 -21.14 -0.15
CA ILE A 49 -3.54 -19.93 -0.56
C ILE A 49 -4.57 -20.29 -1.62
N VAL A 50 -5.80 -19.80 -1.43
CA VAL A 50 -6.83 -19.73 -2.47
C VAL A 50 -7.23 -18.28 -2.67
N ILE A 51 -7.02 -17.72 -3.86
CA ILE A 51 -7.48 -16.38 -4.20
C ILE A 51 -9.01 -16.42 -4.39
N GLU A 52 -9.75 -15.80 -3.47
CA GLU A 52 -11.22 -15.72 -3.54
C GLU A 52 -11.66 -14.61 -4.51
N SER A 53 -10.95 -13.48 -4.49
CA SER A 53 -11.23 -12.34 -5.35
C SER A 53 -10.03 -11.41 -5.41
N VAL A 54 -9.89 -10.70 -6.50
CA VAL A 54 -8.95 -9.57 -6.62
C VAL A 54 -9.72 -8.26 -6.53
N GLY A 55 -9.06 -7.17 -6.12
CA GLY A 55 -9.67 -5.84 -6.09
C GLY A 55 -10.29 -5.51 -7.45
N SER A 56 -11.35 -4.69 -7.45
CA SER A 56 -12.07 -4.35 -8.68
C SER A 56 -11.12 -3.85 -9.76
N ASP A 57 -11.36 -4.28 -11.00
CA ASP A 57 -10.75 -3.76 -12.23
C ASP A 57 -11.13 -2.29 -12.51
N GLU A 58 -11.39 -1.48 -11.46
CA GLU A 58 -11.52 -0.04 -11.65
C GLU A 58 -10.21 0.43 -12.28
N LYS A 59 -10.30 0.75 -13.57
CA LYS A 59 -9.18 1.22 -14.36
C LYS A 59 -8.67 2.49 -13.71
N ILE A 60 -7.57 2.37 -12.98
CA ILE A 60 -6.93 3.51 -12.35
C ILE A 60 -6.41 4.41 -13.45
N PRO A 61 -6.83 5.69 -13.50
CA PRO A 61 -6.32 6.62 -14.48
C PRO A 61 -4.80 6.73 -14.38
N GLU A 62 -4.11 6.79 -15.51
CA GLU A 62 -2.65 6.87 -15.56
C GLU A 62 -2.11 8.04 -14.71
N ALA A 63 -2.77 9.19 -14.76
CA ALA A 63 -2.41 10.37 -13.95
C ALA A 63 -2.43 10.09 -12.43
N VAL A 64 -3.38 9.28 -11.94
CA VAL A 64 -3.45 8.88 -10.52
C VAL A 64 -2.28 7.96 -10.16
N GLY A 65 -1.92 7.06 -11.08
CA GLY A 65 -0.72 6.23 -10.98
C GLY A 65 0.57 7.03 -10.88
N GLN A 66 0.75 7.97 -11.80
CA GLN A 66 1.93 8.84 -11.82
C GLN A 66 2.01 9.73 -10.57
N LEU A 67 0.88 10.23 -10.08
CA LEU A 67 0.83 10.96 -8.81
C LEU A 67 1.27 10.07 -7.63
N ALA A 68 0.77 8.84 -7.55
CA ALA A 68 1.16 7.89 -6.51
C ALA A 68 2.67 7.61 -6.53
N ILE A 69 3.25 7.33 -7.71
CA ILE A 69 4.70 7.16 -7.86
C ILE A 69 5.45 8.42 -7.44
N LYS A 70 4.98 9.60 -7.84
CA LYS A 70 5.61 10.88 -7.48
C LYS A 70 5.59 11.08 -5.96
N MET A 71 4.47 10.79 -5.29
CA MET A 71 4.38 10.83 -3.83
C MET A 71 5.35 9.86 -3.16
N MET A 72 5.41 8.61 -3.63
CA MET A 72 6.33 7.59 -3.11
C MET A 72 7.80 8.00 -3.27
N LYS A 73 8.20 8.51 -4.44
CA LYS A 73 9.58 8.98 -4.68
C LYS A 73 9.98 10.20 -3.85
N ASN A 74 9.00 10.99 -3.41
CA ASN A 74 9.22 12.16 -2.55
C ASN A 74 8.87 11.87 -1.09
N ASN A 75 8.78 10.60 -0.69
CA ASN A 75 8.30 10.19 0.63
C ASN A 75 9.08 10.88 1.77
N ASP A 76 10.41 10.96 1.70
CA ASP A 76 11.20 11.62 2.74
C ASP A 76 10.89 13.11 2.91
N LEU A 77 10.44 13.78 1.85
CA LEU A 77 10.04 15.18 1.89
C LEU A 77 8.66 15.38 2.51
N ILE A 78 7.75 14.42 2.30
CA ILE A 78 6.32 14.62 2.55
C ILE A 78 5.70 13.70 3.61
N LYS A 79 6.37 12.64 4.06
CA LYS A 79 5.75 11.64 4.94
C LYS A 79 5.11 12.25 6.18
N ASP A 80 5.81 13.14 6.90
CA ASP A 80 5.25 13.82 8.07
C ASP A 80 4.10 14.78 7.69
N LEU A 81 4.16 15.42 6.52
CA LEU A 81 3.05 16.25 6.01
C LEU A 81 1.80 15.40 5.70
N LEU A 82 1.99 14.23 5.07
CA LEU A 82 0.91 13.29 4.80
C LEU A 82 0.33 12.73 6.11
N HIS A 83 1.17 12.51 7.12
CA HIS A 83 0.70 12.14 8.46
C HIS A 83 -0.23 13.22 9.04
N GLU A 84 0.16 14.49 8.97
CA GLU A 84 -0.67 15.61 9.41
C GLU A 84 -2.00 15.68 8.63
N LEU A 85 -1.98 15.54 7.30
CA LEU A 85 -3.20 15.45 6.49
C LEU A 85 -4.13 14.31 6.95
N ARG A 86 -3.57 13.15 7.31
CA ARG A 86 -4.33 12.04 7.89
C ARG A 86 -4.99 12.42 9.22
N GLN A 87 -4.28 13.16 10.08
CA GLN A 87 -4.85 13.64 11.34
C GLN A 87 -6.00 14.62 11.13
N PHE A 88 -5.91 15.48 10.12
CA PHE A 88 -7.01 16.37 9.75
C PHE A 88 -8.27 15.59 9.35
N TYR A 89 -8.16 14.51 8.55
CA TYR A 89 -9.28 13.61 8.27
C TYR A 89 -9.88 13.00 9.53
N ILE A 90 -9.05 12.47 10.44
CA ILE A 90 -9.51 11.85 11.69
C ILE A 90 -10.30 12.85 12.56
N ARG A 91 -9.88 14.11 12.57
CA ARG A 91 -10.52 15.18 13.33
C ARG A 91 -11.73 15.81 12.62
N GLY A 92 -12.04 15.40 11.40
CA GLY A 92 -13.07 16.04 10.57
C GLY A 92 -12.72 17.49 10.18
N GLN A 93 -11.44 17.86 10.22
CA GLN A 93 -10.97 19.20 9.88
C GLN A 93 -10.66 19.25 8.39
N LYS A 94 -11.43 20.06 7.66
CA LYS A 94 -11.25 20.21 6.20
C LYS A 94 -10.04 21.06 5.86
N ASP A 95 -9.89 22.21 6.51
CA ASP A 95 -8.82 23.15 6.20
C ASP A 95 -7.56 22.78 6.97
N PHE A 96 -6.42 22.85 6.28
CA PHE A 96 -5.12 22.54 6.84
C PHE A 96 -4.17 23.74 6.74
N ARG A 97 -3.22 23.77 7.67
CA ARG A 97 -2.04 24.62 7.65
C ARG A 97 -0.85 23.76 8.07
N LEU A 98 0.00 23.44 7.12
CA LEU A 98 1.18 22.60 7.31
C LEU A 98 2.42 23.49 7.41
N SER A 99 3.25 23.26 8.41
CA SER A 99 4.51 23.99 8.57
C SER A 99 5.57 23.48 7.59
N LEU A 100 6.24 24.40 6.89
CA LEU A 100 7.44 24.15 6.09
C LEU A 100 8.67 24.81 6.71
N ALA A 101 8.60 25.22 7.98
CA ALA A 101 9.74 25.76 8.69
C ALA A 101 10.88 24.72 8.77
N GLY A 102 12.12 25.17 8.60
CA GLY A 102 13.30 24.30 8.59
C GLY A 102 13.57 23.57 7.27
N LYS A 103 12.64 23.59 6.30
CA LYS A 103 12.90 23.14 4.93
C LYS A 103 13.71 24.18 4.15
N SER A 104 14.61 23.72 3.28
CA SER A 104 15.29 24.56 2.30
C SER A 104 14.31 25.08 1.24
N ASP A 105 14.69 26.13 0.51
CA ASP A 105 13.84 26.70 -0.54
C ASP A 105 13.62 25.74 -1.71
N ALA A 106 14.59 24.86 -2.00
CA ALA A 106 14.45 23.82 -3.00
C ALA A 106 13.39 22.79 -2.57
N GLU A 107 13.45 22.31 -1.32
CA GLU A 107 12.46 21.39 -0.77
C GLU A 107 11.07 22.03 -0.73
N LYS A 108 10.95 23.29 -0.30
CA LYS A 108 9.67 24.02 -0.30
C LYS A 108 9.05 24.06 -1.69
N LYS A 109 9.83 24.41 -2.72
CA LYS A 109 9.35 24.43 -4.11
C LYS A 109 8.86 23.06 -4.56
N GLN A 110 9.59 21.99 -4.24
CA GLN A 110 9.19 20.62 -4.56
C GLN A 110 7.90 20.20 -3.85
N ILE A 111 7.79 20.48 -2.55
CA ILE A 111 6.60 20.19 -1.74
C ILE A 111 5.39 20.96 -2.29
N ILE A 112 5.52 22.26 -2.56
CA ILE A 112 4.44 23.10 -3.09
C ILE A 112 3.97 22.56 -4.45
N SER A 113 4.89 22.26 -5.37
CA SER A 113 4.56 21.69 -6.67
C SER A 113 3.84 20.34 -6.54
N LEU A 114 4.31 19.47 -5.63
CA LEU A 114 3.66 18.18 -5.42
C LEU A 114 2.25 18.32 -4.86
N PHE A 115 2.02 19.23 -3.91
CA PHE A 115 0.68 19.50 -3.38
C PHE A 115 -0.25 20.12 -4.43
N GLN A 116 0.28 20.90 -5.38
CA GLN A 116 -0.50 21.39 -6.52
C GLN A 116 -0.92 20.25 -7.46
N ASP A 117 -0.06 19.25 -7.65
CA ASP A 117 -0.38 18.06 -8.46
C ASP A 117 -1.36 17.10 -7.78
N MET A 118 -1.55 17.21 -6.45
CA MET A 118 -2.57 16.48 -5.68
C MET A 118 -4.00 17.00 -5.93
N ALA A 119 -4.27 17.49 -7.14
CA ALA A 119 -5.59 17.94 -7.55
C ALA A 119 -6.62 16.80 -7.39
N GLY A 120 -7.74 17.10 -6.74
CA GLY A 120 -8.76 16.10 -6.37
C GLY A 120 -8.52 15.41 -5.02
N LEU A 121 -7.38 15.65 -4.38
CA LEU A 121 -7.10 15.25 -2.98
C LEU A 121 -7.05 16.47 -2.06
N VAL A 122 -6.47 17.56 -2.55
CA VAL A 122 -6.43 18.86 -1.89
C VAL A 122 -6.91 19.96 -2.83
N SER A 123 -7.27 21.10 -2.25
CA SER A 123 -7.79 22.27 -2.96
C SER A 123 -7.26 23.55 -2.32
N ASN A 124 -7.29 24.65 -3.06
CA ASN A 124 -6.89 25.98 -2.58
C ASN A 124 -5.48 26.04 -1.99
N VAL A 125 -4.56 25.22 -2.51
CA VAL A 125 -3.18 25.12 -2.04
C VAL A 125 -2.47 26.46 -2.25
N ARG A 126 -2.02 27.09 -1.16
CA ARG A 126 -1.30 28.37 -1.16
C ARG A 126 -0.18 28.36 -0.13
N TYR A 127 1.01 28.80 -0.56
CA TYR A 127 2.14 29.00 0.34
C TYR A 127 2.14 30.42 0.90
N PHE A 128 2.35 30.56 2.21
CA PHE A 128 2.43 31.84 2.90
C PHE A 128 3.85 32.05 3.46
N PRO A 129 4.70 32.86 2.79
CA PRO A 129 6.11 33.05 3.18
C PRO A 129 6.27 33.60 4.60
N ALA A 130 5.42 34.52 5.03
CA ALA A 130 5.47 35.12 6.37
C ALA A 130 5.33 34.08 7.49
N PHE A 131 4.62 32.99 7.21
CA PHE A 131 4.34 31.92 8.15
C PHE A 131 5.10 30.62 7.86
N GLN A 132 5.87 30.61 6.76
CA GLN A 132 6.52 29.42 6.23
C GLN A 132 5.55 28.22 6.17
N SER A 133 4.29 28.45 5.78
CA SER A 133 3.25 27.43 5.83
C SER A 133 2.53 27.22 4.51
N LEU A 134 2.17 25.97 4.25
CA LEU A 134 1.32 25.57 3.14
C LEU A 134 -0.11 25.38 3.66
N ASN A 135 -1.03 26.16 3.11
CA ASN A 135 -2.43 26.13 3.51
C ASN A 135 -3.29 25.57 2.36
N GLY A 136 -4.42 24.97 2.70
CA GLY A 136 -5.38 24.47 1.72
C GLY A 136 -6.53 23.74 2.41
N SER A 137 -7.29 23.00 1.62
CA SER A 137 -8.44 22.24 2.09
C SER A 137 -8.41 20.83 1.54
N LEU A 138 -8.65 19.83 2.40
CA LEU A 138 -8.83 18.44 2.02
C LEU A 138 -10.12 18.25 1.20
N VAL A 139 -10.06 17.37 0.21
CA VAL A 139 -11.24 16.83 -0.46
C VAL A 139 -11.83 15.72 0.41
N VAL A 140 -13.08 15.90 0.85
CA VAL A 140 -13.74 15.03 1.85
C VAL A 140 -14.48 13.83 1.23
N MET A 141 -14.09 13.43 0.02
CA MET A 141 -14.66 12.29 -0.67
C MET A 141 -14.00 10.99 -0.18
N PRO A 142 -14.75 9.89 0.03
CA PRO A 142 -14.20 8.62 0.51
C PRO A 142 -13.01 8.12 -0.32
N LYS A 143 -13.06 8.26 -1.66
CA LYS A 143 -11.97 7.87 -2.56
C LYS A 143 -10.70 8.69 -2.36
N ALA A 144 -10.83 10.00 -2.16
CA ALA A 144 -9.69 10.89 -1.88
C ALA A 144 -9.08 10.60 -0.50
N GLN A 145 -9.94 10.36 0.49
CA GLN A 145 -9.52 9.95 1.82
C GLN A 145 -8.76 8.62 1.76
N MET A 146 -9.34 7.57 1.19
CA MET A 146 -8.68 6.26 1.05
C MET A 146 -7.31 6.36 0.36
N PHE A 147 -7.22 7.18 -0.68
CA PHE A 147 -5.97 7.46 -1.37
C PHE A 147 -4.91 8.04 -0.44
N LEU A 148 -5.19 9.18 0.21
CA LEU A 148 -4.24 9.83 1.14
C LEU A 148 -3.98 9.01 2.40
N THR A 149 -4.95 8.19 2.82
CA THR A 149 -4.84 7.33 4.00
C THR A 149 -4.26 5.96 3.70
N GLY A 150 -3.68 5.72 2.53
CA GLY A 150 -2.79 4.57 2.31
C GLY A 150 -2.70 4.04 0.90
N GLN A 151 -3.79 4.12 0.14
CA GLN A 151 -3.87 3.48 -1.18
C GLN A 151 -2.89 4.09 -2.20
N TYR A 152 -2.41 5.32 -1.99
CA TYR A 152 -1.35 5.88 -2.82
C TYR A 152 -0.09 5.00 -2.80
N LEU A 153 0.26 4.43 -1.64
CA LEU A 153 1.47 3.63 -1.50
C LEU A 153 1.29 2.28 -2.21
N GLU A 154 0.18 1.60 -1.95
CA GLU A 154 -0.18 0.33 -2.61
C GLU A 154 -0.13 0.48 -4.14
N LEU A 155 -0.70 1.56 -4.67
CA LEU A 155 -0.70 1.83 -6.11
C LEU A 155 0.71 2.08 -6.67
N ALA A 156 1.53 2.86 -5.97
CA ALA A 156 2.90 3.18 -6.39
C ALA A 156 3.79 1.93 -6.36
N VAL A 157 3.67 1.11 -5.32
CA VAL A 157 4.40 -0.16 -5.16
C VAL A 157 3.99 -1.12 -6.26
N TYR A 158 2.69 -1.31 -6.51
CA TYR A 158 2.19 -2.15 -7.59
C TYR A 158 2.77 -1.77 -8.96
N GLN A 159 2.76 -0.47 -9.30
CA GLN A 159 3.31 -0.02 -10.59
C GLN A 159 4.82 -0.23 -10.68
N THR A 160 5.53 -0.05 -9.57
CA THR A 160 6.98 -0.27 -9.50
C THR A 160 7.31 -1.75 -9.68
N ILE A 161 6.62 -2.64 -8.96
CA ILE A 161 6.79 -4.10 -9.09
C ILE A 161 6.44 -4.53 -10.51
N LYS A 162 5.32 -4.07 -11.08
CA LYS A 162 4.95 -4.38 -12.46
C LYS A 162 6.06 -4.03 -13.45
N GLY A 163 6.70 -2.87 -13.29
CA GLY A 163 7.84 -2.47 -14.12
C GLY A 163 9.08 -3.36 -13.94
N VAL A 164 9.33 -3.90 -12.74
CA VAL A 164 10.39 -4.88 -12.48
C VAL A 164 10.06 -6.22 -13.13
N LEU A 165 8.86 -6.75 -12.90
CA LEU A 165 8.42 -8.03 -13.46
C LEU A 165 8.43 -8.01 -14.99
N GLN A 166 8.03 -6.91 -15.62
CA GLN A 166 8.13 -6.72 -17.07
C GLN A 166 9.58 -6.87 -17.58
N LYS A 167 10.54 -6.26 -16.91
CA LYS A 167 11.96 -6.36 -17.28
C LYS A 167 12.49 -7.78 -17.10
N LEU A 168 12.15 -8.43 -15.98
CA LEU A 168 12.57 -9.80 -15.70
C LEU A 168 11.93 -10.80 -16.67
N SER A 169 10.64 -10.63 -16.97
CA SER A 169 9.89 -11.45 -17.93
C SER A 169 10.53 -11.42 -19.32
N VAL A 170 10.87 -10.22 -19.83
CA VAL A 170 11.58 -10.09 -21.11
C VAL A 170 12.97 -10.73 -21.04
N LYS A 171 13.71 -10.53 -19.96
CA LYS A 171 15.07 -11.04 -19.79
C LYS A 171 15.13 -12.57 -19.74
N TYR A 172 14.20 -13.19 -19.01
CA TYR A 172 14.22 -14.62 -18.71
C TYR A 172 13.16 -15.42 -19.48
N LYS A 173 12.36 -14.78 -20.32
CA LYS A 173 11.25 -15.40 -21.08
C LYS A 173 10.27 -16.13 -20.16
N ALA A 174 9.96 -15.52 -19.02
CA ALA A 174 9.08 -16.05 -18.00
C ALA A 174 7.75 -15.30 -17.98
N GLU A 175 6.67 -16.01 -17.67
CA GLU A 175 5.35 -15.42 -17.49
C GLU A 175 5.21 -14.78 -16.10
N TYR A 176 4.38 -13.74 -15.99
CA TYR A 176 4.09 -13.10 -14.73
C TYR A 176 2.66 -12.57 -14.67
N GLU A 177 2.11 -12.57 -13.46
CA GLU A 177 0.81 -12.00 -13.13
C GLU A 177 0.96 -11.08 -11.91
N ILE A 178 0.13 -10.05 -11.79
CA ILE A 178 0.18 -9.15 -10.62
C ILE A 178 -1.21 -8.58 -10.33
N TYR A 179 -1.58 -8.60 -9.05
CA TYR A 179 -2.89 -8.25 -8.55
C TYR A 179 -2.79 -7.29 -7.37
N ARG A 180 -3.87 -6.56 -7.10
CA ARG A 180 -4.02 -5.66 -5.94
C ARG A 180 -5.22 -6.07 -5.11
N ASN A 181 -5.21 -5.74 -3.82
CA ASN A 181 -6.30 -5.97 -2.88
C ASN A 181 -6.81 -7.42 -2.96
N VAL A 182 -5.89 -8.36 -2.90
CA VAL A 182 -6.12 -9.78 -3.13
C VAL A 182 -6.72 -10.37 -1.87
N ARG A 183 -7.96 -10.84 -1.95
CA ARG A 183 -8.59 -11.56 -0.86
C ARG A 183 -8.30 -13.03 -1.00
N VAL A 184 -7.75 -13.59 0.06
CA VAL A 184 -7.36 -14.99 0.12
C VAL A 184 -8.11 -15.71 1.21
N ALA A 185 -8.39 -16.98 0.97
CA ALA A 185 -8.78 -17.96 1.97
C ALA A 185 -7.69 -19.02 2.11
N ASP A 186 -7.66 -19.72 3.24
CA ASP A 186 -6.99 -21.02 3.31
C ASP A 186 -7.77 -22.06 2.48
N ARG A 187 -7.18 -23.23 2.23
CA ARG A 187 -7.85 -24.29 1.45
C ARG A 187 -9.17 -24.77 2.08
N GLU A 188 -9.39 -24.52 3.36
CA GLU A 188 -10.63 -24.85 4.07
C GLU A 188 -11.70 -23.73 4.00
N GLY A 189 -11.38 -22.58 3.41
CA GLY A 189 -12.29 -21.43 3.31
C GLY A 189 -12.50 -20.64 4.61
N LYS A 190 -11.72 -20.94 5.66
CA LYS A 190 -11.90 -20.43 7.02
C LYS A 190 -11.13 -19.13 7.27
N LEU A 191 -9.90 -19.03 6.79
CA LEU A 191 -9.03 -17.89 7.08
C LEU A 191 -9.05 -16.87 5.96
N LYS A 192 -9.86 -15.82 6.12
CA LYS A 192 -9.94 -14.71 5.16
C LYS A 192 -8.95 -13.60 5.51
N ASN A 193 -7.99 -13.35 4.63
CA ASN A 193 -7.09 -12.21 4.71
C ASN A 193 -7.08 -11.42 3.38
N GLU A 194 -6.57 -10.20 3.43
CA GLU A 194 -6.43 -9.31 2.28
C GLU A 194 -4.94 -8.95 2.18
N PHE A 195 -4.34 -9.18 1.02
CA PHE A 195 -3.00 -8.74 0.69
C PHE A 195 -3.08 -7.51 -0.19
N ASP A 196 -2.24 -6.52 0.10
CA ASP A 196 -2.20 -5.30 -0.69
C ASP A 196 -1.81 -5.61 -2.14
N ILE A 197 -0.79 -6.45 -2.34
CA ILE A 197 -0.34 -6.92 -3.66
C ILE A 197 0.04 -8.40 -3.57
N ALA A 198 -0.36 -9.17 -4.57
CA ALA A 198 0.19 -10.50 -4.83
C ALA A 198 0.63 -10.57 -6.28
N PHE A 199 1.76 -11.22 -6.56
CA PHE A 199 2.22 -11.44 -7.91
C PHE A 199 2.75 -12.85 -8.08
N GLN A 200 2.64 -13.35 -9.31
CA GLN A 200 3.24 -14.61 -9.70
C GLN A 200 4.36 -14.33 -10.70
N PHE A 201 5.46 -15.05 -10.58
CA PHE A 201 6.50 -15.09 -11.59
C PHE A 201 6.92 -16.54 -11.84
N ASN A 202 6.78 -17.01 -13.08
CA ASN A 202 7.09 -18.39 -13.48
C ASN A 202 6.45 -19.47 -12.57
N GLY A 203 5.16 -19.31 -12.23
CA GLY A 203 4.45 -20.26 -11.38
C GLY A 203 4.58 -20.02 -9.86
N ILE A 204 5.53 -19.20 -9.41
CA ILE A 204 5.80 -18.95 -7.98
C ILE A 204 5.10 -17.67 -7.52
N TRP A 205 4.43 -17.73 -6.37
CA TRP A 205 3.66 -16.62 -5.79
C TRP A 205 4.42 -15.88 -4.71
N TYR A 206 4.31 -14.55 -4.76
CA TYR A 206 4.96 -13.60 -3.85
C TYR A 206 3.91 -12.61 -3.32
N ILE A 207 4.02 -12.26 -2.05
CA ILE A 207 3.08 -11.40 -1.35
C ILE A 207 3.79 -10.13 -0.87
N VAL A 208 3.14 -8.98 -1.08
CA VAL A 208 3.65 -7.69 -0.65
C VAL A 208 2.59 -6.94 0.18
N GLU A 209 3.00 -6.48 1.35
CA GLU A 209 2.20 -5.69 2.29
C GLU A 209 2.75 -4.26 2.38
N CYS A 210 1.88 -3.26 2.36
CA CYS A 210 2.23 -1.84 2.31
C CYS A 210 1.78 -1.11 3.59
N LYS A 211 2.74 -0.52 4.32
CA LYS A 211 2.50 0.27 5.52
C LYS A 211 2.91 1.72 5.29
N SER A 212 1.91 2.57 5.06
CA SER A 212 2.07 4.02 4.89
C SER A 212 1.90 4.82 6.18
N GLY A 213 1.77 4.16 7.33
CA GLY A 213 1.47 4.80 8.61
C GLY A 213 2.66 4.76 9.58
N LYS A 214 2.82 5.82 10.38
CA LYS A 214 3.95 5.98 11.32
C LYS A 214 3.94 5.03 12.53
N CYS A 215 2.79 4.40 12.83
CA CYS A 215 2.56 3.66 14.07
C CYS A 215 2.49 2.14 13.88
N PHE A 216 2.92 1.61 12.73
CA PHE A 216 2.99 0.16 12.57
C PHE A 216 4.12 -0.40 13.45
N SER A 217 3.83 -1.49 14.17
CA SER A 217 4.75 -2.10 15.13
C SER A 217 4.57 -3.61 15.27
N ASP A 218 3.65 -4.19 14.51
CA ASP A 218 3.26 -5.60 14.63
C ASP A 218 4.00 -6.43 13.58
N TRP A 219 5.31 -6.54 13.74
CA TRP A 219 6.21 -7.11 12.73
C TRP A 219 6.11 -8.63 12.63
N SER A 220 5.74 -9.33 13.71
CA SER A 220 5.61 -10.80 13.71
C SER A 220 4.37 -11.26 12.96
N SER A 221 3.30 -10.46 12.97
CA SER A 221 2.03 -10.81 12.33
C SER A 221 2.15 -11.18 10.85
N PHE A 222 3.09 -10.58 10.12
CA PHE A 222 3.31 -10.89 8.70
C PHE A 222 4.06 -12.22 8.50
N ALA A 223 5.02 -12.53 9.37
CA ALA A 223 5.70 -13.83 9.39
C ALA A 223 4.73 -14.96 9.81
N GLU A 224 3.93 -14.73 10.85
CA GLU A 224 2.89 -15.66 11.32
C GLU A 224 1.85 -15.96 10.22
N LEU A 225 1.50 -14.94 9.44
CA LEU A 225 0.65 -15.09 8.28
C LEU A 225 1.32 -15.97 7.20
N GLY A 226 2.62 -15.79 6.98
CA GLY A 226 3.42 -16.66 6.11
C GLY A 226 3.30 -18.13 6.50
N VAL A 227 3.53 -18.43 7.79
CA VAL A 227 3.38 -19.78 8.35
C VAL A 227 1.96 -20.31 8.14
N THR A 228 0.96 -19.49 8.40
CA THR A 228 -0.46 -19.86 8.29
C THR A 228 -0.85 -20.30 6.87
N TYR A 229 -0.32 -19.60 5.86
CA TYR A 229 -0.57 -19.89 4.45
C TYR A 229 0.50 -20.77 3.79
N ASN A 230 1.46 -21.29 4.57
CA ASN A 230 2.61 -22.05 4.09
C ASN A 230 3.38 -21.33 2.97
N ILE A 231 3.64 -20.04 3.16
CA ILE A 231 4.41 -19.19 2.25
C ILE A 231 5.87 -19.22 2.71
N VAL A 232 6.79 -19.40 1.75
CA VAL A 232 8.22 -19.32 2.04
C VAL A 232 8.54 -17.88 2.49
N PRO A 233 9.29 -17.67 3.58
CA PRO A 233 9.57 -16.32 4.09
C PRO A 233 10.18 -15.37 3.04
N ASP A 234 11.05 -15.89 2.17
CA ASP A 234 11.63 -15.16 1.03
C ASP A 234 10.60 -14.68 -0.02
N HIS A 235 9.36 -15.17 0.04
CA HIS A 235 8.26 -14.74 -0.84
C HIS A 235 7.43 -13.62 -0.24
N LEU A 236 7.77 -13.14 0.95
CA LEU A 236 7.09 -12.07 1.67
C LEU A 236 7.90 -10.77 1.64
N LEU A 237 7.25 -9.66 1.30
CA LEU A 237 7.83 -8.32 1.32
C LEU A 237 6.95 -7.32 2.07
N LEU A 238 7.50 -6.68 3.08
CA LEU A 238 6.89 -5.54 3.76
C LEU A 238 7.48 -4.23 3.23
N VAL A 239 6.65 -3.37 2.67
CA VAL A 239 7.02 -2.01 2.26
C VAL A 239 6.52 -1.02 3.31
N ASP A 240 7.43 -0.35 4.03
CA ASP A 240 7.08 0.62 5.07
C ASP A 240 7.63 2.01 4.78
N ALA A 241 6.76 3.02 4.81
CA ALA A 241 7.11 4.40 4.46
C ALA A 241 7.88 5.17 5.55
N TYR A 242 7.96 4.64 6.78
CA TYR A 242 8.54 5.31 7.95
C TYR A 242 9.74 4.58 8.55
N ILE A 243 9.99 3.34 8.14
CA ILE A 243 11.08 2.54 8.69
C ILE A 243 12.46 3.03 8.21
N SER A 244 13.46 2.98 9.09
CA SER A 244 14.86 3.21 8.75
C SER A 244 15.52 1.94 8.22
N ASP A 245 16.64 2.07 7.50
CA ASP A 245 17.44 0.92 7.03
C ASP A 245 17.80 -0.03 8.19
N SER A 246 18.36 0.52 9.27
CA SER A 246 18.76 -0.27 10.45
C SER A 246 17.62 -1.05 11.09
N LYS A 247 16.40 -0.50 11.07
CA LYS A 247 15.23 -1.17 11.64
C LYS A 247 14.69 -2.22 10.66
N ALA A 248 14.74 -1.95 9.36
CA ALA A 248 14.43 -2.93 8.34
C ALA A 248 15.34 -4.16 8.48
N GLU A 249 16.67 -3.96 8.56
CA GLU A 249 17.65 -5.04 8.76
C GLU A 249 17.35 -5.90 10.01
N CYS A 250 17.01 -5.26 11.14
CA CYS A 250 16.64 -5.99 12.35
C CYS A 250 15.40 -6.87 12.13
N ILE A 251 14.37 -6.36 11.46
CA ILE A 251 13.15 -7.12 11.20
C ILE A 251 13.42 -8.26 10.23
N GLU A 252 14.18 -8.03 9.15
CA GLU A 252 14.55 -9.10 8.22
C GLU A 252 15.32 -10.22 8.93
N TYR A 253 16.25 -9.87 9.83
CA TYR A 253 17.04 -10.86 10.58
C TYR A 253 16.21 -11.72 11.55
N PHE A 254 15.21 -11.13 12.21
CA PHE A 254 14.43 -11.82 13.24
C PHE A 254 13.08 -12.38 12.77
N CYS A 255 12.57 -11.91 11.63
CA CYS A 255 11.27 -12.31 11.11
C CYS A 255 11.34 -13.04 9.75
N ASP A 256 12.55 -13.21 9.19
CA ASP A 256 12.85 -14.00 7.99
C ASP A 256 12.15 -13.58 6.68
N TYR A 257 11.49 -12.41 6.64
CA TYR A 257 10.91 -11.84 5.41
C TYR A 257 11.61 -10.56 4.98
N TYR A 258 11.44 -10.16 3.72
CA TYR A 258 12.04 -8.93 3.20
C TYR A 258 11.33 -7.67 3.69
N VAL A 259 12.10 -6.65 4.05
CA VAL A 259 11.62 -5.32 4.44
C VAL A 259 12.24 -4.28 3.54
N CYS A 260 11.39 -3.39 3.05
CA CYS A 260 11.77 -2.32 2.16
C CYS A 260 11.26 -0.99 2.72
N ASN A 261 12.16 -0.02 2.84
CA ASN A 261 11.79 1.38 2.97
C ASN A 261 11.58 2.02 1.58
N LEU A 262 11.28 3.31 1.53
CA LEU A 262 11.05 4.02 0.26
C LEU A 262 12.27 4.83 -0.22
N SER A 263 13.46 4.57 0.33
CA SER A 263 14.66 5.31 -0.05
C SER A 263 15.32 4.71 -1.29
N GLY A 264 15.71 5.56 -2.25
CA GLY A 264 16.48 5.13 -3.42
C GLY A 264 15.74 4.11 -4.31
N ILE A 265 16.40 2.98 -4.58
CA ILE A 265 15.90 1.89 -5.44
C ILE A 265 15.68 0.57 -4.70
N THR A 266 15.60 0.62 -3.37
CA THR A 266 15.52 -0.56 -2.49
C THR A 266 14.35 -1.47 -2.84
N LEU A 267 13.20 -0.91 -3.24
CA LEU A 267 12.03 -1.69 -3.65
C LEU A 267 12.32 -2.54 -4.88
N GLN A 268 12.94 -1.95 -5.91
CA GLN A 268 13.29 -2.67 -7.12
C GLN A 268 14.33 -3.75 -6.86
N GLU A 269 15.31 -3.47 -6.00
CA GLU A 269 16.35 -4.42 -5.62
C GLU A 269 15.79 -5.60 -4.83
N LYS A 270 14.95 -5.36 -3.81
CA LYS A 270 14.33 -6.40 -2.99
C LYS A 270 13.42 -7.30 -3.83
N VAL A 271 12.55 -6.72 -4.66
CA VAL A 271 11.67 -7.48 -5.56
C VAL A 271 12.47 -8.31 -6.56
N THR A 272 13.55 -7.73 -7.11
CA THR A 272 14.45 -8.47 -8.00
C THR A 272 15.11 -9.63 -7.25
N LYS A 273 15.64 -9.39 -6.05
CA LYS A 273 16.29 -10.42 -5.23
C LYS A 273 15.35 -11.57 -4.92
N MET A 274 14.13 -11.27 -4.45
CA MET A 274 13.09 -12.28 -4.17
C MET A 274 12.89 -13.22 -5.35
N VAL A 275 12.60 -12.65 -6.53
CA VAL A 275 12.36 -13.45 -7.74
C VAL A 275 13.60 -14.23 -8.19
N MET A 276 14.78 -13.61 -8.08
CA MET A 276 16.02 -14.24 -8.53
C MET A 276 16.51 -15.38 -7.63
N ASN A 277 16.17 -15.37 -6.34
CA ASN A 277 16.54 -16.46 -5.43
C ASN A 277 15.91 -17.80 -5.88
N ASP A 278 14.67 -17.77 -6.33
CA ASP A 278 13.98 -18.96 -6.84
C ASP A 278 14.33 -19.30 -8.30
N PHE A 279 14.83 -18.33 -9.05
CA PHE A 279 15.26 -18.55 -10.44
C PHE A 279 16.68 -19.12 -10.56
N ALA A 280 17.49 -18.96 -9.52
CA ALA A 280 18.86 -19.46 -9.45
C ALA A 280 18.99 -20.82 -8.74
N ALA A 281 17.91 -21.30 -8.11
CA ALA A 281 17.79 -22.61 -7.47
C ALA A 281 17.37 -23.69 -8.50
#